data_AF-A0A2K3LGQ6-F1
#
_entry.id   AF-A0A2K3LGQ6-F1
#
_cell.length_a   1.000
_cell.length_b   1.000
_cell.length_c   1.000
_cell.angle_alpha   90.00
_cell.angle_beta   90.00
_cell.angle_gamma   90.00
#
_symmetry.space_group_name_H-M   'P 1'
#
loop_
_entity.id
_entity.type
_entity.pdbx_description
1 polymer ?
#
loop_
_entity_poly.entity_id
_entity_poly.type
_entity_poly.pdbx_seq_one_letter_code
_entity_poly.pdbx_strand_id
1 'polypeptide(L)' 'MEDSSSAAEDTKSCPRGHWRPVEDEKLRQLVEQYGAQNWNSIAEKLQGRS' A
#
# COMPACT_ATOMS: atom_id res chain seq x y z
N MET A 1 -5.26 35.72 -5.19
CA MET A 1 -4.61 34.40 -5.36
C MET A 1 -4.33 33.89 -3.96
N GLU A 2 -5.16 32.99 -3.48
CA GLU A 2 -4.99 32.33 -2.17
C GLU A 2 -4.53 30.90 -2.40
N ASP A 3 -3.62 30.49 -1.53
CA ASP A 3 -2.70 29.39 -1.65
C ASP A 3 -3.33 28.01 -1.48
N SER A 4 -2.88 27.13 -2.37
CA SER A 4 -2.69 25.68 -2.33
C SER A 4 -3.12 24.85 -1.12
N SER A 5 -3.59 23.66 -1.50
CA SER A 5 -3.33 22.37 -0.84
C SER A 5 -4.16 22.03 0.40
N SER A 6 -5.33 21.49 0.07
CA SER A 6 -6.18 20.58 0.85
C SER A 6 -5.38 19.70 1.83
N ALA A 7 -5.39 20.09 3.10
CA ALA A 7 -4.92 19.28 4.22
C ALA A 7 -6.12 18.54 4.83
N ALA A 8 -6.18 17.24 4.55
CA ALA A 8 -6.71 16.18 5.41
C ALA A 8 -8.01 16.48 6.21
N GLU A 9 -9.16 16.29 5.56
CA GLU A 9 -10.44 16.14 6.25
C GLU A 9 -10.78 14.63 6.31
N ASP A 10 -10.61 14.05 7.49
CA ASP A 10 -11.07 12.72 7.90
C ASP A 10 -12.60 12.65 7.81
N THR A 11 -13.16 12.04 6.76
CA THR A 11 -14.50 11.40 6.84
C THR A 11 -14.65 10.25 5.83
N LYS A 12 -15.22 9.14 6.32
CA LYS A 12 -15.76 7.97 5.59
C LYS A 12 -14.75 6.87 5.22
N SER A 13 -14.42 6.08 6.24
CA SER A 13 -14.39 4.61 6.22
C SER A 13 -14.66 3.94 4.87
N CYS A 14 -13.61 3.83 4.05
CA CYS A 14 -13.47 2.81 3.02
C CYS A 14 -12.45 1.79 3.55
N PRO A 15 -12.82 0.54 3.87
CA PRO A 15 -11.88 -0.47 4.37
C PRO A 15 -10.93 -1.00 3.29
N ARG A 16 -10.86 -0.35 2.12
CA ARG A 16 -10.01 -0.70 1.00
C ARG A 16 -8.91 0.34 0.85
N GLY A 17 -7.69 0.04 1.30
CA GLY A 17 -6.52 0.66 0.67
C GLY A 17 -5.40 1.20 1.56
N HIS A 18 -5.51 1.25 2.89
CA HIS A 18 -4.38 1.74 3.70
C HIS A 18 -3.36 0.64 3.93
N TRP A 19 -2.44 0.42 2.97
CA TRP A 19 -1.25 -0.40 3.18
C TRP A 19 -0.59 0.00 4.49
N ARG A 20 -0.52 -0.93 5.46
CA ARG A 20 0.15 -0.64 6.72
C ARG A 20 1.65 -0.55 6.43
N PRO A 21 2.41 0.30 7.15
CA PRO A 21 3.86 0.41 6.96
C PRO A 21 4.57 -0.95 7.11
N VAL A 22 4.06 -1.84 7.97
CA VAL A 22 4.53 -3.22 8.12
C VAL A 22 4.32 -4.06 6.86
N GLU A 23 3.19 -3.88 6.17
CA GLU A 23 2.89 -4.57 4.91
C GLU A 23 3.75 -4.01 3.78
N ASP A 24 3.96 -2.69 3.76
CA ASP A 24 4.76 -1.98 2.78
C ASP A 24 6.25 -2.36 2.85
N GLU A 25 6.78 -2.53 4.07
CA GLU A 25 8.13 -3.05 4.30
C GLU A 25 8.25 -4.49 3.80
N LYS A 26 7.26 -5.33 4.10
CA LYS A 26 7.21 -6.71 3.60
C LYS A 26 7.14 -6.74 2.08
N LEU A 27 6.34 -5.88 1.44
CA LEU A 27 6.29 -5.75 -0.01
C LEU A 27 7.64 -5.35 -0.57
N ARG A 28 8.30 -4.32 -0.03
CA ARG A 28 9.64 -3.91 -0.50
C ARG A 28 10.62 -5.07 -0.43
N GLN A 29 10.66 -5.79 0.70
CA GLN A 29 11.53 -6.97 0.84
C GLN A 29 11.19 -8.04 -0.19
N LEU A 30 9.90 -8.34 -0.40
CA LEU A 30 9.46 -9.34 -1.37
C LEU A 30 9.73 -8.90 -2.82
N VAL A 31 9.56 -7.63 -3.16
CA VAL A 31 9.91 -7.06 -4.48
C VAL A 31 11.42 -7.12 -4.71
N GLU A 32 12.23 -6.89 -3.68
CA GLU A 32 13.69 -7.02 -3.77
C GLU A 32 14.14 -8.48 -3.90
N GLN A 33 13.46 -9.41 -3.21
CA GLN A 33 13.77 -10.84 -3.28
C GLN A 33 13.29 -11.51 -4.57
N TYR A 34 12.06 -11.24 -5.00
CA TYR A 34 11.44 -11.89 -6.16
C TYR A 34 11.55 -11.05 -7.45
N GLY A 35 11.79 -9.75 -7.34
CA GLY A 35 11.79 -8.82 -8.46
C GLY A 35 10.40 -8.29 -8.82
N ALA A 36 10.37 -7.11 -9.44
CA ALA A 36 9.14 -6.40 -9.84
C ALA A 36 8.29 -7.11 -10.92
N GLN A 37 8.71 -8.29 -11.39
CA GLN A 37 7.95 -9.13 -12.32
C GLN A 37 7.06 -10.17 -11.60
N ASN A 38 7.33 -10.45 -10.33
CA ASN A 38 6.71 -11.55 -9.59
C ASN A 38 5.62 -11.07 -8.61
N TRP A 39 4.79 -10.12 -9.04
CA TRP A 39 3.70 -9.56 -8.21
C TRP A 39 2.72 -10.61 -7.70
N ASN A 40 2.43 -11.66 -8.47
CA ASN A 40 1.57 -12.75 -8.03
C ASN A 40 2.13 -13.46 -6.79
N SER A 41 3.40 -13.86 -6.84
CA SER A 41 4.07 -14.50 -5.69
C SER A 41 4.17 -13.58 -4.48
N ILE A 42 4.38 -12.28 -4.72
CA ILE A 42 4.46 -11.27 -3.66
C ILE A 42 3.09 -11.06 -3.00
N ALA A 43 2.01 -10.98 -3.80
CA ALA A 43 0.65 -10.85 -3.33
C ALA A 43 0.16 -12.09 -2.56
N GLU A 44 0.56 -13.30 -2.98
CA GLU A 44 0.32 -14.53 -2.23
C GLU A 44 0.98 -14.50 -0.85
N LYS A 45 2.18 -13.94 -0.73
CA LYS A 45 2.86 -13.77 0.56
C LYS A 45 2.24 -12.67 1.43
N LEU A 46 1.50 -11.75 0.82
CA LEU A 46 0.72 -10.70 1.47
C LEU A 46 -0.77 -11.08 1.66
N GLN A 47 -1.12 -12.38 1.53
CA GLN A 47 -2.46 -12.94 1.71
C GLN A 47 -3.25 -12.24 2.84
N GLY A 48 -4.31 -11.53 2.47
CA GLY A 48 -5.09 -10.68 3.39
C GLY A 48 -5.61 -9.38 2.77
N ARG A 49 -5.21 -9.04 1.55
CA ARG A 49 -5.71 -7.91 0.76
C ARG A 49 -6.16 -8.38 -0.61
N SER A 50 -7.46 -8.60 -0.77
CA SER A 50 -8.15 -8.80 -2.06
C SER A 50 -9.23 -7.75 -2.22
#